data_AF-A0A7T7KJH9-F1
#
_entry.id   AF-A0A7T7KJH9-F1
#
_cell.length_a   1.000
_cell.length_b   1.000
_cell.length_c   1.000
_cell.angle_alpha   90.00
_cell.angle_beta   90.00
_cell.angle_gamma   90.00
#
_symmetry.space_group_name_H-M   'P 1'
#
loop_
_entity.id
_entity.type
_entity.pdbx_description
1 polymer ?
#
loop_
_entity_poly.entity_id
_entity_poly.type
_entity_poly.pdbx_seq_one_letter_code
_entity_poly.pdbx_strand_id
1 'polypeptide(L)'
;MDLKGFRRANNYVKIVTDIFASNINFIVYKLILRKHLYNLSKYIKIKGYYGDRELQNCSFGQRCTAFIVTLLMTGVKPLVIDEPEAHLDNRLVADYLVDLIKSKKLDRQIIFATHNSNFVINGDSELIHILDIPLNNIFTNMTSTSIENIDNREKLLKLEGGRDAFLTREQKYGIHN
;
A
#
# COMPACT_ATOMS: atom_id res chain seq x y z
N MET A 1 -19.01 58.77 -19.74
CA MET A 1 -18.90 57.29 -19.67
C MET A 1 -17.42 56.94 -19.61
N ASP A 2 -17.02 56.28 -18.52
CA ASP A 2 -15.63 56.15 -18.10
C ASP A 2 -14.89 55.02 -18.86
N LEU A 3 -14.07 55.38 -19.85
CA LEU A 3 -13.31 54.48 -20.73
C LEU A 3 -12.22 53.67 -19.99
N LYS A 4 -11.94 53.96 -18.71
CA LYS A 4 -10.95 53.26 -17.90
C LYS A 4 -11.40 51.86 -17.45
N GLY A 5 -12.70 51.63 -17.29
CA GLY A 5 -13.25 50.32 -16.88
C GLY A 5 -13.14 49.25 -17.98
N PHE A 6 -13.32 49.63 -19.24
CA PHE A 6 -13.34 48.71 -20.38
C PHE A 6 -11.95 48.16 -20.76
N ARG A 7 -10.88 48.95 -20.55
CA ARG A 7 -9.50 48.53 -20.86
C ARG A 7 -8.92 47.54 -19.85
N ARG A 8 -9.34 47.58 -18.58
CA ARG A 8 -8.85 46.64 -17.55
C ARG A 8 -9.31 45.20 -17.82
N ALA A 9 -10.58 45.01 -18.18
CA ALA A 9 -11.12 43.69 -18.53
C ALA A 9 -10.32 43.01 -19.66
N ASN A 10 -9.88 43.80 -20.64
CA ASN A 10 -9.15 43.31 -21.82
C ASN A 10 -7.71 42.84 -21.49
N ASN A 11 -7.06 43.45 -20.50
CA ASN A 11 -5.72 43.04 -20.08
C ASN A 11 -5.72 41.69 -19.37
N TYR A 12 -6.73 41.38 -18.56
CA TYR A 12 -6.82 40.07 -17.90
C TYR A 12 -7.06 38.96 -18.92
N VAL A 13 -7.95 39.19 -19.88
CA VAL A 13 -8.22 38.24 -20.97
C VAL A 13 -6.93 37.99 -21.76
N LYS A 14 -6.19 39.05 -22.11
CA LYS A 14 -4.92 38.91 -22.83
C LYS A 14 -3.88 38.12 -22.04
N ILE A 15 -3.67 38.44 -20.77
CA ILE A 15 -2.72 37.73 -19.90
C ILE A 15 -3.09 36.25 -19.80
N VAL A 16 -4.37 35.93 -19.56
CA VAL A 16 -4.84 34.54 -19.46
C VAL A 16 -4.65 33.81 -20.79
N THR A 17 -4.93 34.48 -21.91
CA THR A 17 -4.76 33.91 -23.25
C THR A 17 -3.29 33.66 -23.55
N ASP A 18 -2.39 34.59 -23.22
CA ASP A 18 -0.95 34.46 -23.41
C ASP A 18 -0.36 33.33 -22.54
N ILE A 19 -0.85 33.19 -21.30
CA ILE A 19 -0.47 32.08 -20.41
C ILE A 19 -0.90 30.74 -21.03
N PHE A 20 -2.14 30.62 -21.50
CA PHE A 20 -2.65 29.35 -22.05
C PHE A 20 -2.30 29.08 -23.51
N ALA A 21 -1.71 30.04 -24.22
CA ALA A 21 -1.17 29.82 -25.57
C ALA A 21 -0.02 28.80 -25.58
N SER A 22 0.70 28.67 -24.47
CA SER A 22 1.68 27.59 -24.28
C SER A 22 0.98 26.28 -23.89
N ASN A 23 1.19 25.24 -24.69
CA ASN A 23 0.65 23.90 -24.41
C ASN A 23 1.11 23.36 -23.04
N ILE A 24 2.35 23.66 -22.65
CA ILE A 24 2.90 23.28 -21.34
C ILE A 24 2.07 23.88 -20.21
N ASN A 25 1.70 25.16 -20.31
CA ASN A 25 0.92 25.83 -19.27
C ASN A 25 -0.49 25.25 -19.14
N PHE A 26 -1.10 24.86 -20.26
CA PHE A 26 -2.39 24.17 -20.25
C PHE A 26 -2.32 22.78 -19.60
N ILE A 27 -1.23 22.04 -19.85
CA ILE A 27 -0.97 20.76 -19.18
C ILE A 27 -0.77 20.94 -17.67
N VAL A 28 0.05 21.91 -17.26
CA VAL A 28 0.27 22.25 -15.84
C VAL A 28 -1.05 22.60 -15.16
N TYR A 29 -1.88 23.41 -15.80
CA TYR A 29 -3.20 23.77 -15.28
C TYR A 29 -4.13 22.56 -15.14
N LYS A 30 -4.17 21.64 -16.13
CA LYS A 30 -4.91 20.38 -16.01
C LYS A 30 -4.42 19.53 -14.84
N LEU A 31 -3.11 19.48 -14.59
CA LEU A 31 -2.54 18.76 -13.46
C LEU A 31 -2.93 19.41 -12.11
N ILE A 32 -2.92 20.74 -12.03
CA ILE A 32 -3.39 21.47 -10.86
C ILE A 32 -4.87 21.21 -10.60
N LEU A 33 -5.71 21.24 -11.64
CA LEU A 33 -7.14 20.90 -11.54
C LEU A 33 -7.34 19.47 -11.04
N ARG A 34 -6.62 18.49 -11.60
CA ARG A 34 -6.67 17.10 -11.15
C ARG A 34 -6.24 16.99 -9.69
N LYS A 35 -5.13 17.61 -9.29
CA LYS A 35 -4.67 17.64 -7.89
C LYS A 35 -5.76 18.19 -6.96
N HIS A 36 -6.47 19.24 -7.36
CA HIS A 36 -7.55 19.82 -6.57
C HIS A 36 -8.81 18.95 -6.50
N LEU A 37 -9.21 18.34 -7.62
CA LEU A 37 -10.37 17.45 -7.70
C LEU A 37 -10.13 16.15 -6.92
N TYR A 38 -8.91 15.61 -6.97
CA TYR A 38 -8.49 14.42 -6.23
C TYR A 38 -7.94 14.73 -4.84
N ASN A 39 -8.16 15.94 -4.31
CA ASN A 39 -7.85 16.25 -2.92
C ASN A 39 -8.93 15.63 -2.00
N LEU A 40 -8.88 14.31 -1.87
CA LEU A 40 -9.81 13.51 -1.08
C LEU A 40 -9.83 13.98 0.38
N SER A 41 -8.70 14.43 0.92
CA SER A 41 -8.62 14.93 2.31
C SER A 41 -9.49 16.16 2.58
N LYS A 42 -9.78 16.97 1.55
CA LYS A 42 -10.65 18.15 1.68
C LYS A 42 -12.14 17.78 1.70
N TYR A 43 -12.53 16.71 1.02
CA TYR A 43 -13.94 16.39 0.77
C TYR A 43 -14.43 15.11 1.45
N ILE A 44 -13.52 14.23 1.86
CA ILE A 44 -13.85 12.98 2.56
C ILE A 44 -13.45 13.12 4.02
N LYS A 45 -14.46 13.23 4.89
CA LYS A 45 -14.27 13.10 6.34
C LYS A 45 -14.57 11.66 6.74
N ILE A 46 -13.52 10.91 7.05
CA ILE A 46 -13.65 9.57 7.62
C ILE A 46 -13.85 9.72 9.12
N LYS A 47 -15.05 9.40 9.60
CA LYS A 47 -15.31 9.22 11.03
C LYS A 47 -15.34 7.73 11.31
N GLY A 48 -14.52 7.30 12.24
CA GLY A 48 -14.45 5.90 12.64
C GLY A 48 -13.93 5.78 14.06
N TYR A 49 -14.10 4.59 14.62
CA TYR A 49 -13.74 4.27 15.99
C TYR A 49 -12.86 3.01 16.01
N TYR A 50 -11.92 2.96 16.94
CA TYR A 50 -11.16 1.77 17.29
C TYR A 50 -11.57 1.37 18.72
N GLY A 51 -12.46 0.40 18.83
CA GLY A 51 -13.25 0.20 20.05
C GLY A 51 -14.11 1.45 20.31
N ASP A 52 -14.03 2.00 21.52
CA ASP A 52 -14.77 3.21 21.91
C ASP A 52 -14.03 4.53 21.62
N ARG A 53 -12.81 4.46 21.09
CA ARG A 53 -11.98 5.65 20.81
C ARG A 53 -12.13 6.11 19.37
N GLU A 54 -12.33 7.40 19.15
CA GLU A 54 -12.27 7.97 17.80
C GLU A 54 -10.88 7.79 17.18
N LEU A 55 -10.83 7.46 15.88
CA LEU A 55 -9.57 7.23 15.17
C LEU A 55 -8.59 8.40 15.26
N GLN A 56 -9.08 9.64 15.32
CA GLN A 56 -8.25 10.85 15.47
C GLN A 56 -7.44 10.86 16.78
N ASN A 57 -7.93 10.17 17.81
CA ASN A 57 -7.29 10.07 19.13
C ASN A 57 -6.48 8.76 19.29
N CYS A 58 -6.40 7.94 18.25
CA CYS A 58 -5.68 6.67 18.27
C CYS A 58 -4.21 6.84 17.84
N SER A 59 -3.37 5.89 18.26
CA SER A 59 -1.98 5.84 17.77
C SER A 59 -1.94 5.68 16.26
N PHE A 60 -0.81 6.01 15.64
CA PHE A 60 -0.66 5.85 14.19
C PHE A 60 -0.87 4.39 13.76
N GLY A 61 -0.28 3.43 14.47
CA GLY A 61 -0.46 2.00 14.19
C GLY A 61 -1.90 1.51 14.37
N GLN A 62 -2.64 2.02 15.36
CA GLN A 62 -4.06 1.70 15.52
C GLN A 62 -4.91 2.23 14.35
N ARG A 63 -4.59 3.42 13.84
CA ARG A 63 -5.25 3.98 12.65
C ARG A 63 -4.94 3.15 11.41
N CYS A 64 -3.68 2.77 11.20
CA CYS A 64 -3.29 1.87 10.10
C CYS A 64 -4.03 0.52 10.19
N THR A 65 -4.09 -0.06 11.39
CA THR A 65 -4.83 -1.30 11.65
C THR A 65 -6.29 -1.17 11.25
N ALA A 66 -6.98 -0.14 11.78
CA ALA A 66 -8.39 0.09 11.48
C ALA A 66 -8.63 0.24 9.97
N PHE A 67 -7.72 0.93 9.29
CA PHE A 67 -7.79 1.15 7.84
C PHE A 67 -7.63 -0.16 7.06
N ILE A 68 -6.59 -0.96 7.33
CA ILE A 68 -6.35 -2.23 6.65
C ILE A 68 -7.51 -3.21 6.91
N VAL A 69 -7.97 -3.32 8.15
CA VAL A 69 -9.12 -4.17 8.50
C VAL A 69 -10.36 -3.73 7.72
N THR A 70 -10.63 -2.42 7.67
CA THR A 70 -11.76 -1.88 6.90
C THR A 70 -11.62 -2.21 5.42
N LEU A 71 -10.43 -2.03 4.83
CA LEU A 71 -10.17 -2.36 3.42
C LEU A 71 -10.39 -3.84 3.14
N LEU A 72 -9.88 -4.73 3.99
CA LEU A 72 -10.04 -6.18 3.85
C LEU A 72 -11.51 -6.60 3.96
N MET A 73 -12.25 -6.03 4.91
CA MET A 73 -13.65 -6.36 5.15
C MET A 73 -14.62 -5.78 4.11
N THR A 74 -14.23 -4.73 3.37
CA THR A 74 -15.14 -4.01 2.47
C THR A 74 -14.83 -4.24 0.99
N GLY A 75 -15.87 -4.52 0.22
CA GLY A 75 -15.80 -4.69 -1.23
C GLY A 75 -15.33 -6.07 -1.69
N VAL A 76 -15.52 -6.33 -2.99
CA VAL A 76 -15.19 -7.59 -3.66
C VAL A 76 -14.16 -7.42 -4.78
N LYS A 77 -13.72 -6.17 -5.02
CA LYS A 77 -12.73 -5.85 -6.05
C LYS A 77 -11.33 -6.28 -5.60
N PRO A 78 -10.40 -6.56 -6.55
CA PRO A 78 -9.01 -6.82 -6.21
C PRO A 78 -8.44 -5.74 -5.30
N LEU A 79 -7.77 -6.16 -4.25
CA LEU A 79 -7.09 -5.29 -3.29
C LEU A 79 -5.59 -5.42 -3.49
N VAL A 80 -4.91 -4.31 -3.75
CA VAL A 80 -3.44 -4.27 -3.86
C VAL A 80 -2.91 -3.40 -2.74
N ILE A 81 -2.06 -3.96 -1.88
CA ILE A 81 -1.46 -3.22 -0.76
C ILE A 81 0.05 -3.44 -0.80
N ASP A 82 0.79 -2.32 -0.81
CA ASP A 82 2.24 -2.28 -0.66
C ASP A 82 2.58 -2.07 0.82
N GLU A 83 3.52 -2.85 1.32
CA GLU A 83 3.94 -2.92 2.73
C GLU A 83 2.75 -2.94 3.72
N PRO A 84 1.85 -3.94 3.65
CA PRO A 84 0.72 -4.05 4.58
C PRO A 84 1.14 -4.09 6.05
N GLU A 85 2.37 -4.53 6.36
CA GLU A 85 2.97 -4.56 7.69
C GLU A 85 3.42 -3.19 8.21
N ALA A 86 3.53 -2.17 7.36
CA ALA A 86 4.10 -0.88 7.74
C ALA A 86 3.32 -0.27 8.91
N HIS A 87 4.03 -0.03 10.01
CA HIS A 87 3.48 0.56 11.24
C HIS A 87 2.41 -0.29 11.94
N LEU A 88 2.29 -1.58 11.60
CA LEU A 88 1.51 -2.54 12.36
C LEU A 88 2.38 -3.27 13.38
N ASP A 89 1.77 -3.68 14.50
CA ASP A 89 2.40 -4.59 15.44
C ASP A 89 2.44 -6.00 14.84
N ASN A 90 3.64 -6.62 14.80
CA ASN A 90 3.82 -7.99 14.32
C ASN A 90 2.89 -8.98 15.03
N ARG A 91 2.60 -8.77 16.32
CA ARG A 91 1.65 -9.61 17.04
C ARG A 91 0.24 -9.48 16.47
N LEU A 92 -0.22 -8.27 16.18
CA LEU A 92 -1.54 -8.05 15.58
C LEU A 92 -1.63 -8.63 14.17
N VAL A 93 -0.53 -8.56 13.41
CA VAL A 93 -0.45 -9.21 12.09
C VAL A 93 -0.65 -10.72 12.26
N ALA A 94 0.16 -11.36 13.10
CA ALA A 94 0.16 -12.81 13.27
C ALA A 94 -1.14 -13.34 13.92
N ASP A 95 -1.60 -12.70 15.00
CA ASP A 95 -2.71 -13.20 15.82
C ASP A 95 -4.10 -12.89 15.23
N TYR A 96 -4.21 -11.96 14.27
CA TYR A 96 -5.51 -11.50 13.78
C TYR A 96 -5.58 -11.26 12.27
N LEU A 97 -4.66 -10.48 11.70
CA LEU A 97 -4.76 -10.13 10.27
C LEU A 97 -4.56 -11.34 9.36
N VAL A 98 -3.67 -12.26 9.73
CA VAL A 98 -3.46 -13.51 9.00
C VAL A 98 -4.77 -14.28 8.82
N ASP A 99 -5.53 -14.52 9.90
CA ASP A 99 -6.81 -15.23 9.84
C ASP A 99 -7.86 -14.45 9.04
N LEU A 100 -7.89 -13.13 9.21
CA LEU A 100 -8.77 -12.28 8.42
C LEU A 100 -8.45 -12.38 6.93
N ILE A 101 -7.17 -12.35 6.54
CA ILE A 101 -6.73 -12.50 5.15
C ILE A 101 -7.14 -13.87 4.60
N LYS A 102 -6.91 -14.95 5.36
CA LYS A 102 -7.31 -16.30 4.96
C LYS A 102 -8.81 -16.41 4.70
N SER A 103 -9.63 -15.75 5.52
CA SER A 103 -11.08 -15.73 5.31
C SER A 103 -11.46 -14.89 4.09
N LYS A 104 -10.82 -13.73 3.89
CA LYS A 104 -11.23 -12.76 2.87
C LYS A 104 -10.73 -13.11 1.47
N LYS A 105 -9.59 -13.77 1.33
CA LYS A 105 -9.07 -14.19 0.02
C LYS A 105 -9.99 -15.18 -0.72
N LEU A 106 -10.93 -15.82 -0.01
CA LEU A 106 -11.95 -16.68 -0.59
C LEU A 106 -13.01 -15.90 -1.40
N ASP A 107 -13.30 -14.67 -0.98
CA ASP A 107 -14.39 -13.85 -1.55
C ASP A 107 -13.87 -12.69 -2.44
N ARG A 108 -12.55 -12.44 -2.44
CA ARG A 108 -11.91 -11.41 -3.26
C ARG A 108 -10.42 -11.71 -3.50
N GLN A 109 -9.87 -11.17 -4.58
CA GLN A 109 -8.43 -11.21 -4.81
C GLN A 109 -7.69 -10.19 -3.92
N ILE A 110 -6.61 -10.63 -3.27
CA ILE A 110 -5.74 -9.80 -2.44
C ILE A 110 -4.30 -9.99 -2.93
N ILE A 111 -3.61 -8.88 -3.20
CA ILE A 111 -2.23 -8.86 -3.70
C ILE A 111 -1.42 -8.00 -2.74
N PHE A 112 -0.39 -8.61 -2.15
CA PHE A 112 0.55 -7.93 -1.27
C PHE A 112 1.92 -7.81 -1.92
N ALA A 113 2.53 -6.64 -1.83
CA ALA A 113 3.97 -6.48 -1.95
C ALA A 113 4.52 -6.36 -0.52
N THR A 114 5.25 -7.38 -0.06
CA THR A 114 5.64 -7.50 1.35
C THR A 114 6.94 -8.30 1.47
N HIS A 115 7.67 -8.02 2.54
CA HIS A 115 8.83 -8.82 2.96
C HIS A 115 8.54 -9.61 4.25
N ASN A 116 7.32 -9.52 4.78
CA ASN A 116 6.93 -10.13 6.04
C ASN A 116 6.36 -11.53 5.83
N SER A 117 7.04 -12.54 6.39
CA SER A 117 6.66 -13.95 6.30
C SER A 117 5.28 -14.26 6.87
N ASN A 118 4.74 -13.43 7.79
CA ASN A 118 3.38 -13.62 8.27
C ASN A 118 2.34 -13.45 7.17
N PHE A 119 2.51 -12.47 6.27
CA PHE A 119 1.59 -12.28 5.16
C PHE A 119 1.80 -13.33 4.07
N VAL A 120 3.06 -13.71 3.81
CA VAL A 120 3.40 -14.66 2.74
C VAL A 120 3.11 -16.11 3.15
N ILE A 121 3.82 -16.59 4.17
CA ILE A 121 3.81 -17.98 4.62
C ILE A 121 2.60 -18.23 5.51
N ASN A 122 2.46 -17.49 6.61
CA ASN A 122 1.36 -17.73 7.55
C ASN A 122 0.01 -17.33 6.96
N GLY A 123 -0.03 -16.43 5.98
CA GLY A 123 -1.23 -16.04 5.24
C GLY A 123 -1.71 -17.06 4.20
N ASP A 124 -1.01 -18.19 4.05
CA ASP A 124 -1.27 -19.25 3.07
C ASP A 124 -1.34 -18.71 1.63
N SER A 125 -0.35 -17.91 1.21
CA SER A 125 -0.34 -17.34 -0.14
C SER A 125 -0.37 -18.42 -1.23
N GLU A 126 -1.33 -18.35 -2.14
CA GLU A 126 -1.49 -19.32 -3.24
C GLU A 126 -0.46 -19.11 -4.35
N LEU A 127 -0.12 -17.86 -4.63
CA LEU A 127 0.83 -17.47 -5.66
C LEU A 127 1.81 -16.44 -5.10
N ILE A 128 3.10 -16.77 -5.18
CA ILE A 128 4.19 -15.95 -4.70
C ILE A 128 5.07 -15.58 -5.89
N HIS A 129 5.22 -14.29 -6.15
CA HIS A 129 6.22 -13.77 -7.08
C HIS A 129 7.43 -13.29 -6.30
N ILE A 130 8.49 -14.10 -6.30
CA ILE A 130 9.76 -13.74 -5.68
C ILE A 130 10.50 -12.81 -6.64
N LEU A 131 10.80 -11.61 -6.17
CA LEU A 131 11.57 -10.62 -6.92
C LEU A 131 12.99 -10.55 -6.34
N ASP A 132 14.00 -10.79 -7.18
CA ASP A 132 15.40 -10.74 -6.79
C ASP A 132 16.25 -9.98 -7.81
N ILE A 133 17.25 -9.23 -7.34
CA ILE A 133 18.24 -8.56 -8.18
C ILE A 133 19.55 -9.32 -8.04
N PRO A 134 19.98 -10.08 -9.06
CA PRO A 134 21.28 -10.76 -9.05
C PRO A 134 22.43 -9.75 -8.93
N LEU A 135 23.49 -10.14 -8.23
CA LEU A 135 24.68 -9.29 -7.96
C LEU A 135 25.26 -8.61 -9.21
N ASN A 136 25.18 -9.24 -10.38
CA ASN A 136 25.74 -8.75 -11.64
C ASN A 136 24.68 -8.35 -12.67
N ASN A 137 23.42 -8.16 -12.26
CA ASN A 137 22.34 -7.82 -13.16
C ASN A 137 21.66 -6.51 -12.72
N ILE A 138 21.22 -5.72 -13.70
CA ILE A 138 20.50 -4.47 -13.49
C ILE A 138 18.98 -4.73 -13.48
N PHE A 139 18.57 -5.89 -14.00
CA PHE A 139 17.17 -6.28 -14.10
C PHE A 139 16.73 -7.14 -12.92
N THR A 140 15.51 -6.91 -12.47
CA THR A 140 14.82 -7.75 -11.48
C THR A 140 14.40 -9.05 -12.14
N ASN A 141 14.84 -10.16 -11.58
CA ASN A 141 14.33 -11.48 -11.90
C ASN A 141 13.02 -11.72 -11.14
N MET A 142 12.09 -12.42 -11.78
CA MET A 142 10.84 -12.87 -11.15
C MET A 142 10.79 -14.39 -11.18
N THR A 143 10.63 -15.00 -10.01
CA THR A 143 10.32 -16.42 -9.87
C THR A 143 8.91 -16.58 -9.31
N SER A 144 7.99 -17.14 -10.09
CA SER A 144 6.65 -17.50 -9.61
C SER A 144 6.67 -18.87 -8.94
N THR A 145 6.06 -18.98 -7.76
CA THR A 145 6.04 -20.21 -6.98
C THR A 145 4.82 -20.27 -6.06
N SER A 146 4.69 -21.35 -5.29
CA SER A 146 3.73 -21.50 -4.19
C SER A 146 4.45 -22.02 -2.95
N ILE A 147 3.78 -22.03 -1.81
CA ILE A 147 4.36 -22.51 -0.53
C ILE A 147 4.72 -24.01 -0.60
N GLU A 148 3.95 -24.77 -1.37
CA GLU A 148 4.10 -26.22 -1.55
C GLU A 148 5.28 -26.59 -2.47
N ASN A 149 5.77 -25.63 -3.27
CA ASN A 149 6.90 -25.86 -4.17
C ASN A 149 8.23 -25.90 -3.39
N ILE A 150 8.73 -27.11 -3.19
CA ILE A 150 9.93 -27.38 -2.38
C ILE A 150 11.20 -26.78 -3.03
N ASP A 151 11.26 -26.70 -4.37
CA ASP A 151 12.44 -26.21 -5.10
C ASP A 151 12.76 -24.74 -4.76
N ASN A 152 11.75 -23.98 -4.32
CA ASN A 152 11.90 -22.57 -3.96
C ASN A 152 11.93 -22.31 -2.45
N ARG A 153 11.95 -23.36 -1.62
CA ARG A 153 11.88 -23.23 -0.15
C ARG A 153 13.05 -22.41 0.42
N GLU A 154 14.26 -22.60 -0.09
CA GLU A 154 15.43 -21.82 0.33
C GLU A 154 15.30 -20.32 -0.02
N LYS A 155 14.61 -19.99 -1.12
CA LYS A 155 14.31 -18.59 -1.46
C LYS A 155 13.28 -18.01 -0.50
N LEU A 156 12.24 -18.78 -0.15
CA LEU A 156 11.21 -18.34 0.82
C LEU A 156 11.78 -18.18 2.23
N LEU A 157 12.71 -19.03 2.66
CA LEU A 157 13.41 -18.90 3.95
C LEU A 157 14.16 -17.57 4.10
N LYS A 158 14.48 -16.86 3.01
CA LYS A 158 15.07 -15.52 3.08
C LYS A 158 14.15 -14.50 3.76
N LEU A 159 12.82 -14.70 3.71
CA LEU A 159 11.86 -13.87 4.46
C LEU A 159 12.09 -13.98 5.98
N GLU A 160 12.64 -15.10 6.45
CA GLU A 160 13.02 -15.34 7.85
C GLU A 160 14.49 -14.98 8.14
N GLY A 161 15.19 -14.35 7.21
CA GLY A 161 16.62 -14.07 7.31
C GLY A 161 17.51 -15.25 6.91
N GLY A 162 16.94 -16.28 6.29
CA GLY A 162 17.65 -17.46 5.81
C GLY A 162 17.67 -18.62 6.82
N ARG A 163 18.11 -19.79 6.33
CA ARG A 163 18.10 -21.05 7.08
C ARG A 163 18.88 -20.97 8.39
N ASP A 164 20.09 -20.44 8.36
CA ASP A 164 20.95 -20.37 9.55
C ASP A 164 20.36 -19.44 10.62
N ALA A 165 19.79 -18.31 10.20
CA ALA A 165 19.13 -17.37 11.12
C ALA A 165 17.90 -18.00 11.76
N PHE A 166 17.10 -18.73 10.98
CA PHE A 166 15.93 -19.45 11.47
C PHE A 166 16.31 -20.51 12.51
N LEU A 167 17.24 -21.42 12.17
CA LEU A 167 17.70 -22.49 13.07
C LEU A 167 18.36 -21.92 14.35
N THR A 168 19.15 -20.84 14.22
CA THR A 168 19.76 -20.18 15.38
C THR A 168 18.70 -19.63 16.33
N ARG A 169 17.60 -19.05 15.81
CA ARG A 169 16.50 -18.55 16.65
C ARG A 169 15.75 -19.70 17.32
N GLU A 170 15.43 -20.75 16.56
CA GLU A 170 14.78 -21.96 17.08
C GLU A 170 15.57 -22.56 18.27
N GLN A 171 16.88 -22.74 18.11
CA GLN A 171 17.79 -23.20 19.17
C GLN A 171 17.77 -22.29 20.39
N LYS A 172 17.84 -20.96 20.20
CA LYS A 172 17.82 -20.00 21.31
C LYS A 172 16.50 -19.99 22.08
N TYR A 173 15.38 -20.26 21.40
CA TYR A 173 14.07 -20.35 22.05
C TYR A 173 13.83 -21.71 22.71
N GLY A 174 14.68 -22.71 22.46
CA GLY A 174 14.50 -24.07 22.99
C GLY A 174 13.25 -24.76 22.45
N ILE A 175 12.75 -24.33 21.29
CA ILE A 175 11.61 -24.93 20.61
C ILE A 175 12.18 -26.03 19.72
N HIS A 176 12.46 -27.19 20.31
CA HIS A 176 12.84 -28.38 19.56
C HIS A 176 11.66 -29.36 19.65
N ASN A 177 11.10 -29.71 18.50
CA ASN A 177 10.20 -30.86 18.39
C ASN A 177 10.99 -32.15 18.30
#